data_AF-A0A024VF55-F1
#
_entry.id   AF-A0A024VF55-F1
#
_cell.length_a   1.000
_cell.length_b   1.000
_cell.length_c   1.000
_cell.angle_alpha   90.00
_cell.angle_beta   90.00
_cell.angle_gamma   90.00
#
_symmetry.space_group_name_H-M   'P 1'
#
loop_
_entity.id
_entity.type
_entity.pdbx_description
1 polymer ?
#
loop_
_entity_poly.entity_id
_entity_poly.type
_entity_poly.pdbx_seq_one_letter_code
_entity_poly.pdbx_strand_id
1 'polypeptide(L)'
;MVDDILKCIHNEFKYVLISCDINNEIKELTFKGSEEKFQNTLGSYFRRIIFDEKGKDELKESIKEKLKTNDKNDEDKEKVNTISPDIINNAIESSQTYQIIPLTIPNEKNDFLGINCYIDDIGRIKKLPYNSRASRICSTEIYGDAFLSKTYDNEDFKRCDFTISEYDEFLKNPPKSENR
;
A
#
# COMPACT_ATOMS: atom_id res chain seq x y z
N MET A 1 -15.33 10.50 12.03
CA MET A 1 -14.46 10.99 10.94
C MET A 1 -13.77 9.84 10.21
N VAL A 2 -12.81 9.08 10.79
CA VAL A 2 -12.17 7.95 10.06
C VAL A 2 -13.14 6.78 9.82
N ASP A 3 -13.99 6.47 10.80
CA ASP A 3 -15.01 5.41 10.66
C ASP A 3 -16.11 5.73 9.63
N ASP A 4 -16.27 7.00 9.28
CA ASP A 4 -17.27 7.45 8.29
C ASP A 4 -16.74 7.25 6.85
N ILE A 5 -15.44 7.43 6.64
CA ILE A 5 -14.76 7.19 5.37
C ILE A 5 -14.83 5.70 4.99
N LEU A 6 -14.57 4.80 5.93
CA LEU A 6 -14.59 3.35 5.67
C LEU A 6 -15.98 2.83 5.28
N LYS A 7 -17.04 3.52 5.75
CA LYS A 7 -18.44 3.22 5.42
C LYS A 7 -18.89 3.86 4.11
N CYS A 8 -18.08 4.74 3.50
CA CYS A 8 -18.39 5.33 2.20
C CYS A 8 -18.58 4.22 1.15
N ILE A 9 -19.68 4.32 0.39
CA ILE A 9 -20.03 3.36 -0.66
C ILE A 9 -19.78 4.03 -2.01
N HIS A 10 -18.92 3.41 -2.81
CA HIS A 10 -18.60 3.87 -4.15
C HIS A 10 -19.45 3.13 -5.18
N ASN A 11 -20.15 3.89 -6.04
CA ASN A 11 -20.97 3.33 -7.11
C ASN A 11 -20.12 2.53 -8.11
N GLU A 12 -19.03 3.12 -8.57
CA GLU A 12 -17.99 2.51 -9.40
C GLU A 12 -16.84 3.53 -9.51
N PHE A 13 -15.59 3.06 -9.54
CA PHE A 13 -14.45 3.90 -9.93
C PHE A 13 -13.31 3.06 -10.50
N LYS A 14 -12.44 3.72 -11.24
CA LYS A 14 -11.24 3.16 -11.85
C LYS A 14 -9.97 3.42 -11.05
N TYR A 15 -9.06 2.46 -11.07
CA TYR A 15 -7.74 2.54 -10.47
C TYR A 15 -6.76 1.70 -11.30
N VAL A 16 -5.46 1.96 -11.17
CA VAL A 16 -4.45 1.36 -12.05
C VAL A 16 -3.52 0.43 -11.28
N LEU A 17 -3.23 -0.74 -11.84
CA LEU A 17 -2.18 -1.65 -11.40
C LEU A 17 -0.91 -1.46 -12.24
N ILE A 18 0.19 -1.15 -11.57
CA ILE A 18 1.54 -1.08 -12.12
C ILE A 18 2.28 -2.37 -11.75
N SER A 19 2.40 -3.29 -12.71
CA SER A 19 3.17 -4.50 -12.49
C SER A 19 4.67 -4.19 -12.38
N CYS A 20 5.38 -4.90 -11.49
CA CYS A 20 6.84 -4.86 -11.39
C CYS A 20 7.53 -5.48 -12.61
N ASP A 21 6.87 -6.38 -13.34
CA ASP A 21 7.38 -6.90 -14.60
C ASP A 21 7.14 -5.88 -15.73
N ILE A 22 8.24 -5.44 -16.35
CA ILE A 22 8.21 -4.45 -17.43
C ILE A 22 7.51 -4.97 -18.69
N ASN A 23 7.45 -6.28 -18.87
CA ASN A 23 6.78 -6.90 -20.02
C ASN A 23 5.26 -6.93 -19.84
N ASN A 24 4.77 -6.75 -18.60
CA ASN A 24 3.35 -6.64 -18.34
C ASN A 24 2.87 -5.22 -18.59
N GLU A 25 1.81 -5.11 -19.39
CA GLU A 25 1.08 -3.86 -19.59
C GLU A 25 0.44 -3.37 -18.29
N ILE A 26 0.25 -2.06 -18.22
CA ILE A 26 -0.46 -1.40 -17.14
C ILE A 26 -1.94 -1.75 -17.25
N LYS A 27 -2.55 -2.14 -16.13
CA LYS A 27 -3.95 -2.58 -16.11
C LYS A 27 -4.83 -1.56 -15.43
N GLU A 28 -5.86 -1.11 -16.14
CA GLU A 28 -6.98 -0.40 -15.56
C GLU A 28 -7.94 -1.41 -14.91
N LEU A 29 -8.26 -1.18 -13.64
CA LEU A 29 -9.15 -1.99 -12.84
C LEU A 29 -10.34 -1.16 -12.40
N THR A 30 -11.45 -1.82 -12.09
CA THR A 30 -12.68 -1.18 -11.67
C THR A 30 -13.15 -1.78 -10.36
N PHE A 31 -13.61 -0.94 -9.44
CA PHE A 31 -14.12 -1.37 -8.15
C PHE A 31 -15.49 -0.74 -7.86
N LYS A 32 -16.34 -1.52 -7.20
CA LYS A 32 -17.63 -1.10 -6.67
C LYS A 32 -17.81 -1.67 -5.26
N GLY A 33 -18.31 -0.86 -4.33
CA GLY A 33 -18.56 -1.28 -2.95
C GLY A 33 -18.04 -0.29 -1.93
N SER A 34 -17.92 -0.73 -0.68
CA SER A 34 -17.42 0.13 0.40
C SER A 34 -15.92 0.37 0.29
N GLU A 35 -15.48 1.52 0.81
CA GLU A 35 -14.06 1.86 0.95
C GLU A 35 -13.31 0.79 1.76
N GLU A 36 -13.90 0.27 2.83
CA GLU A 36 -13.33 -0.86 3.59
C GLU A 36 -13.06 -2.08 2.70
N LYS A 37 -13.99 -2.46 1.82
CA LYS A 37 -13.81 -3.59 0.90
C LYS A 37 -12.73 -3.31 -0.15
N PHE A 38 -12.58 -2.06 -0.58
CA PHE A 38 -11.51 -1.67 -1.48
C PHE A 38 -10.14 -1.84 -0.81
N GLN A 39 -9.98 -1.29 0.39
CA GLN A 39 -8.75 -1.43 1.18
C GLN A 39 -8.42 -2.90 1.48
N ASN A 40 -9.42 -3.70 1.84
CA ASN A 40 -9.26 -5.14 2.05
C ASN A 40 -8.86 -5.89 0.77
N THR A 41 -9.34 -5.45 -0.40
CA THR A 41 -8.97 -6.01 -1.70
C THR A 41 -7.49 -5.75 -2.00
N LEU A 42 -7.01 -4.52 -1.81
CA LEU A 42 -5.60 -4.17 -1.98
C LEU A 42 -4.71 -4.93 -0.97
N GLY A 43 -5.08 -4.94 0.31
CA GLY A 43 -4.34 -5.70 1.33
C GLY A 43 -4.27 -7.20 1.05
N SER A 44 -5.37 -7.77 0.55
CA SER A 44 -5.38 -9.19 0.16
C SER A 44 -4.49 -9.48 -1.04
N TYR A 45 -4.36 -8.53 -1.98
CA TYR A 45 -3.42 -8.65 -3.09
C TYR A 45 -1.99 -8.79 -2.60
N PHE A 46 -1.51 -7.83 -1.79
CA PHE A 46 -0.13 -7.82 -1.30
C PHE A 46 0.18 -8.97 -0.32
N ARG A 47 -0.81 -9.44 0.44
CA ARG A 47 -0.67 -10.66 1.28
C ARG A 47 -0.42 -11.92 0.46
N ARG A 48 -1.00 -12.03 -0.74
CA ARG A 48 -0.83 -13.23 -1.60
C ARG A 48 0.57 -13.36 -2.20
N ILE A 49 1.39 -12.31 -2.19
CA ILE A 49 2.71 -12.31 -2.83
C ILE A 49 3.78 -13.01 -1.93
N ILE A 50 3.40 -13.51 -0.76
CA ILE A 50 4.32 -13.98 0.32
C ILE A 50 4.90 -15.41 0.13
N PHE A 51 4.52 -16.16 -0.90
CA PHE A 51 4.63 -17.65 -0.86
C PHE A 51 6.01 -18.31 -1.10
N ASP A 52 7.15 -17.65 -0.91
CA ASP A 52 8.44 -18.37 -0.81
C ASP A 52 8.88 -18.51 0.66
N GLU A 53 9.35 -19.71 1.06
CA GLU A 53 9.66 -20.05 2.46
C GLU A 53 10.69 -19.09 3.06
N LYS A 54 11.65 -18.64 2.27
CA LYS A 54 12.67 -17.66 2.68
C LYS A 54 12.09 -16.29 3.05
N GLY A 55 11.07 -15.83 2.31
CA GLY A 55 10.43 -14.54 2.58
C GLY A 55 9.62 -14.56 3.88
N LYS A 56 9.07 -15.73 4.25
CA LYS A 56 8.39 -15.90 5.54
C LYS A 56 9.37 -15.82 6.70
N ASP A 57 10.54 -16.44 6.59
CA ASP A 57 11.52 -16.44 7.68
C ASP A 57 12.14 -15.05 7.91
N GLU A 58 12.46 -14.31 6.84
CA GLU A 58 12.95 -12.93 6.95
C GLU A 58 11.89 -11.98 7.56
N LEU A 59 10.61 -12.17 7.20
CA LEU A 59 9.52 -11.40 7.79
C LEU A 59 9.32 -11.74 9.28
N LYS A 60 9.40 -13.02 9.65
CA LYS A 60 9.37 -13.45 11.06
C LYS A 60 10.50 -12.80 11.86
N GLU A 61 11.71 -12.75 11.32
CA GLU A 61 12.84 -12.08 11.96
C GLU A 61 12.61 -10.59 12.14
N SER A 62 12.14 -9.88 11.10
CA SER A 62 11.84 -8.45 11.17
C SER A 62 10.75 -8.13 12.21
N ILE A 63 9.69 -8.94 12.28
CA ILE A 63 8.64 -8.78 13.29
C ILE A 63 9.21 -9.03 14.70
N LYS A 64 10.04 -10.06 14.87
CA LYS A 64 10.69 -10.38 16.14
C LYS A 64 11.61 -9.25 16.61
N GLU A 65 12.34 -8.60 15.70
CA GLU A 65 13.14 -7.41 15.99
C GLU A 65 12.28 -6.22 16.41
N LYS A 66 11.20 -5.92 15.67
CA LYS A 66 10.29 -4.82 16.02
C LYS A 66 9.66 -5.01 17.42
N LEU A 67 9.23 -6.24 17.75
CA LEU A 67 8.69 -6.56 19.07
C LEU A 67 9.73 -6.37 20.19
N LYS A 68 10.95 -6.87 20.00
CA LYS A 68 12.07 -6.67 20.94
C LYS A 68 12.41 -5.20 21.19
N THR A 69 12.20 -4.34 20.19
CA THR A 69 12.58 -2.93 20.27
C THR A 69 11.55 -2.09 21.05
N ASN A 70 10.28 -2.54 21.07
CA ASN A 70 9.21 -1.91 21.85
C ASN A 70 9.25 -2.30 23.34
N ASP A 71 9.88 -3.42 23.71
CA ASP A 71 10.00 -3.92 25.09
C ASP A 71 11.22 -3.33 25.85
N LYS A 72 11.52 -2.04 25.68
CA LYS A 72 12.55 -1.34 26.47
C LYS A 72 12.06 -0.88 27.86
N ASN A 73 10.90 -1.35 28.32
CA ASN A 73 10.49 -1.25 29.72
C ASN A 73 10.94 -2.55 30.43
N ASP A 74 11.86 -2.40 31.40
CA ASP A 74 12.67 -3.46 31.99
C ASP A 74 11.92 -4.59 32.75
N GLU A 75 10.58 -4.62 32.76
CA GLU A 75 9.79 -5.58 33.53
C GLU A 75 9.33 -6.84 32.75
N ASP A 76 9.46 -6.89 31.42
CA ASP A 76 8.89 -7.97 30.59
C ASP A 76 9.92 -8.79 29.77
N LYS A 77 11.20 -8.81 30.18
CA LYS A 77 12.27 -9.56 29.47
C LYS A 77 12.05 -11.08 29.39
N GLU A 78 11.18 -11.67 30.22
CA GLU A 78 10.88 -13.10 30.18
C GLU A 78 9.82 -13.50 29.14
N LYS A 79 9.01 -12.57 28.63
CA LYS A 79 7.97 -12.86 27.60
C LYS A 79 8.51 -12.89 26.17
N VAL A 80 9.67 -12.27 25.92
CA VAL A 80 10.28 -12.17 24.59
C VAL A 80 10.79 -13.52 24.08
N ASN A 81 11.13 -14.46 24.97
CA ASN A 81 11.53 -15.82 24.61
C ASN A 81 10.35 -16.78 24.37
N THR A 82 9.12 -16.33 24.60
CA THR A 82 7.87 -17.12 24.46
C THR A 82 6.92 -16.54 23.41
N ILE A 83 7.44 -15.79 22.44
CA ILE A 83 6.64 -15.46 21.24
C ILE A 83 6.46 -16.75 20.43
N SER A 84 5.30 -17.41 20.61
CA SER A 84 4.95 -18.61 19.85
C SER A 84 5.01 -18.31 18.34
N PRO A 85 5.50 -19.24 17.50
CA PRO A 85 5.38 -19.16 16.05
C PRO A 85 3.97 -18.79 15.58
N ASP A 86 2.94 -19.20 16.30
CA ASP A 86 1.53 -18.90 16.01
C ASP A 86 1.21 -17.41 16.15
N ILE A 87 1.79 -16.73 17.14
CA ILE A 87 1.62 -15.27 17.33
C ILE A 87 2.27 -14.53 16.17
N ILE A 88 3.44 -14.99 15.70
CA ILE A 88 4.15 -14.38 14.58
C ILE A 88 3.39 -14.63 13.28
N ASN A 89 2.89 -15.85 13.06
CA ASN A 89 2.08 -16.17 11.89
C ASN A 89 0.78 -15.33 11.87
N ASN A 90 0.11 -15.22 13.02
CA ASN A 90 -1.07 -14.35 13.16
C ASN A 90 -0.71 -12.88 12.92
N ALA A 91 0.44 -12.39 13.37
CA ALA A 91 0.92 -11.03 13.11
C ALA A 91 1.20 -10.79 11.62
N ILE A 92 1.75 -11.78 10.92
CA ILE A 92 1.95 -11.74 9.47
C ILE A 92 0.60 -11.67 8.75
N GLU A 93 -0.36 -12.51 9.14
CA GLU A 93 -1.70 -12.57 8.54
C GLU A 93 -2.52 -11.30 8.81
N SER A 94 -2.37 -10.71 10.00
CA SER A 94 -3.10 -9.52 10.43
C SER A 94 -2.43 -8.18 10.06
N SER A 95 -1.16 -8.19 9.65
CA SER A 95 -0.49 -6.97 9.20
C SER A 95 -1.19 -6.37 7.97
N GLN A 96 -1.49 -5.06 8.02
CA GLN A 96 -1.78 -4.30 6.81
C GLN A 96 -0.49 -4.28 6.00
N THR A 97 -0.47 -5.04 4.90
CA THR A 97 0.75 -5.30 4.14
C THR A 97 1.11 -4.19 3.16
N TYR A 98 0.34 -3.11 3.12
CA TYR A 98 0.60 -2.01 2.18
C TYR A 98 0.80 -0.67 2.87
N GLN A 99 1.70 0.10 2.28
CA GLN A 99 1.92 1.49 2.60
C GLN A 99 1.23 2.36 1.55
N ILE A 100 0.70 3.52 1.97
CA ILE A 100 0.17 4.53 1.06
C ILE A 100 1.21 5.64 0.94
N ILE A 101 1.64 5.92 -0.29
CA ILE A 101 2.44 7.10 -0.64
C ILE A 101 1.50 8.11 -1.29
N PRO A 102 1.20 9.24 -0.63
CA PRO A 102 0.48 10.33 -1.29
C PRO A 102 1.37 10.91 -2.39
N LEU A 103 0.84 10.97 -3.61
CA LEU A 103 1.52 11.58 -4.77
C LEU A 103 1.02 13.00 -5.01
N THR A 104 -0.21 13.28 -4.62
CA THR A 104 -0.85 14.59 -4.71
C THR A 104 -1.78 14.73 -3.52
N ILE A 105 -1.59 15.79 -2.73
CA ILE A 105 -2.45 16.10 -1.59
C ILE A 105 -3.70 16.85 -2.08
N PRO A 106 -4.92 16.44 -1.71
CA PRO A 106 -6.15 17.22 -1.93
C PRO A 106 -6.03 18.66 -1.42
N ASN A 107 -6.25 19.65 -2.28
CA ASN A 107 -6.33 21.06 -1.90
C ASN A 107 -7.14 21.87 -2.92
N GLU A 108 -7.44 23.13 -2.62
CA GLU A 108 -8.24 24.00 -3.51
C GLU A 108 -7.65 24.16 -4.92
N LYS A 109 -6.32 24.08 -5.09
CA LYS A 109 -5.68 24.28 -6.41
C LYS A 109 -5.84 23.07 -7.33
N ASN A 110 -6.19 21.91 -6.80
CA ASN A 110 -6.42 20.68 -7.57
C ASN A 110 -7.85 20.15 -7.38
N ASP A 111 -8.80 21.03 -7.08
CA ASP A 111 -10.21 20.69 -6.87
C ASP A 111 -10.39 19.61 -5.80
N PHE A 112 -9.53 19.61 -4.77
CA PHE A 112 -9.50 18.64 -3.69
C PHE A 112 -9.28 17.19 -4.16
N LEU A 113 -8.58 17.01 -5.29
CA LEU A 113 -8.23 15.69 -5.80
C LEU A 113 -6.88 15.22 -5.22
N GLY A 114 -6.91 14.07 -4.58
CA GLY A 114 -5.75 13.36 -4.08
C GLY A 114 -5.41 12.17 -4.97
N ILE A 115 -4.12 11.89 -5.12
CA ILE A 115 -3.66 10.68 -5.82
C ILE A 115 -2.74 9.92 -4.89
N ASN A 116 -3.05 8.65 -4.70
CA ASN A 116 -2.40 7.78 -3.73
C ASN A 116 -1.82 6.55 -4.43
N CYS A 117 -0.57 6.23 -4.09
CA CYS A 117 0.10 5.02 -4.53
C CYS A 117 0.12 4.01 -3.38
N TYR A 118 -0.40 2.81 -3.62
CA TYR A 118 -0.44 1.69 -2.68
C TYR A 118 0.66 0.72 -3.08
N ILE A 119 1.58 0.45 -2.15
CA ILE A 119 2.74 -0.41 -2.37
C ILE A 119 2.83 -1.47 -1.28
N ASP A 120 3.53 -2.56 -1.54
CA ASP A 120 3.85 -3.54 -0.50
C ASP A 120 4.86 -2.95 0.50
N ASP A 121 4.44 -2.70 1.75
CA ASP A 121 5.27 -2.08 2.81
C ASP A 121 6.53 -2.90 3.11
N ILE A 122 6.44 -4.21 2.89
CA ILE A 122 7.51 -5.18 3.12
C ILE A 122 8.00 -5.81 1.81
N GLY A 123 7.73 -5.19 0.66
CA GLY A 123 8.16 -5.69 -0.65
C GLY A 123 9.67 -5.87 -0.78
N ARG A 124 10.45 -5.02 -0.13
CA ARG A 124 11.92 -5.15 -0.06
C ARG A 124 12.36 -6.37 0.75
N ILE A 125 11.71 -6.64 1.89
CA ILE A 125 11.99 -7.81 2.75
C ILE A 125 11.60 -9.09 2.00
N LYS A 126 10.48 -9.07 1.27
CA LYS A 126 10.08 -10.16 0.38
C LYS A 126 10.99 -10.35 -0.84
N LYS A 127 12.01 -9.50 -1.03
CA LYS A 127 12.90 -9.46 -2.20
C LYS A 127 12.14 -9.40 -3.53
N LEU A 128 11.02 -8.66 -3.55
CA LEU A 128 10.26 -8.49 -4.78
C LEU A 128 11.07 -7.73 -5.82
N PRO A 129 10.82 -7.95 -7.12
CA PRO A 129 11.50 -7.23 -8.18
C PRO A 129 11.34 -5.72 -8.07
N TYR A 130 12.39 -4.97 -8.39
CA TYR A 130 12.33 -3.51 -8.45
C TYR A 130 11.34 -3.05 -9.53
N ASN A 131 10.40 -2.18 -9.16
CA ASN A 131 9.40 -1.65 -10.07
C ASN A 131 9.83 -0.27 -10.56
N SER A 132 10.50 -0.21 -11.71
CA SER A 132 11.03 1.03 -12.27
C SER A 132 9.94 2.07 -12.57
N ARG A 133 8.76 1.62 -13.02
CA ARG A 133 7.63 2.48 -13.34
C ARG A 133 7.03 3.12 -12.09
N ALA A 134 6.72 2.31 -11.07
CA ALA A 134 6.20 2.83 -9.80
C ALA A 134 7.24 3.70 -9.08
N SER A 135 8.51 3.29 -9.09
CA SER A 135 9.59 4.04 -8.45
C SER A 135 9.79 5.42 -9.06
N ARG A 136 9.67 5.52 -10.39
CA ARG A 136 9.73 6.81 -11.11
C ARG A 136 8.61 7.74 -10.68
N ILE A 137 7.37 7.24 -10.60
CA ILE A 137 6.20 8.04 -10.21
C ILE A 137 6.29 8.44 -8.74
N CYS A 138 6.68 7.51 -7.88
CA CYS A 138 6.79 7.72 -6.44
C CYS A 138 8.06 8.48 -6.03
N SER A 139 9.03 8.69 -6.91
CA SER A 139 10.33 9.29 -6.59
C SER A 139 11.02 8.61 -5.39
N THR A 140 10.80 7.31 -5.23
CA THR A 140 11.38 6.46 -4.17
C THR A 140 11.47 5.02 -4.68
N GLU A 141 12.27 4.18 -4.03
CA GLU A 141 12.42 2.78 -4.44
C GLU A 141 11.18 1.95 -4.07
N ILE A 142 10.49 1.42 -5.08
CA ILE A 142 9.33 0.53 -4.93
C ILE A 142 9.70 -0.87 -5.41
N TYR A 143 9.40 -1.87 -4.58
CA TYR A 143 9.63 -3.28 -4.86
C TYR A 143 8.29 -4.03 -4.91
N GLY A 144 8.07 -4.77 -5.98
CA GLY A 144 6.79 -5.42 -6.27
C GLY A 144 5.81 -4.52 -7.00
N ASP A 145 4.59 -5.02 -7.16
CA ASP A 145 3.53 -4.28 -7.84
C ASP A 145 3.08 -3.06 -7.03
N ALA A 146 2.41 -2.11 -7.69
CA ALA A 146 1.82 -0.94 -7.05
C ALA A 146 0.44 -0.62 -7.63
N PHE A 147 -0.43 0.01 -6.84
CA PHE A 147 -1.72 0.52 -7.33
C PHE A 147 -1.78 2.05 -7.23
N LEU A 148 -2.36 2.71 -8.23
CA LEU A 148 -2.69 4.13 -8.19
C LEU A 148 -4.20 4.31 -8.13
N SER A 149 -4.66 5.15 -7.21
CA SER A 149 -6.06 5.52 -7.10
C SER A 149 -6.20 7.00 -6.80
N LYS A 150 -7.28 7.60 -7.33
CA LYS A 150 -7.65 8.98 -7.12
C LYS A 150 -8.80 9.10 -6.13
N THR A 151 -8.73 10.10 -5.27
CA THR A 151 -9.74 10.45 -4.29
C THR A 151 -10.13 11.90 -4.46
N TYR A 152 -11.35 12.24 -4.08
CA TYR A 152 -11.77 13.61 -3.80
C TYR A 152 -12.01 13.70 -2.30
N ASP A 153 -11.37 14.67 -1.63
CA ASP A 153 -11.39 14.81 -0.18
C ASP A 153 -11.51 16.29 0.20
N ASN A 154 -12.76 16.72 0.39
CA ASN A 154 -13.13 18.05 0.88
C ASN A 154 -14.11 17.89 2.04
N GLU A 155 -15.40 18.16 1.83
CA GLU A 155 -16.46 17.89 2.82
C GLU A 155 -16.91 16.42 2.81
N ASP A 156 -16.96 15.81 1.61
CA ASP A 156 -17.34 14.41 1.39
C ASP A 156 -16.21 13.65 0.72
N PHE A 157 -15.79 12.53 1.33
CA PHE A 157 -14.82 11.62 0.75
C PHE A 157 -15.45 10.75 -0.34
N LYS A 158 -14.82 10.69 -1.52
CA LYS A 158 -15.17 9.71 -2.57
C LYS A 158 -13.96 9.28 -3.39
N ARG A 159 -14.04 8.10 -3.99
CA ARG A 159 -13.10 7.65 -5.00
C ARG A 159 -13.48 8.22 -6.37
N CYS A 160 -12.47 8.50 -7.17
CA CYS A 160 -12.63 9.00 -8.53
C CYS A 160 -11.83 8.14 -9.50
N ASP A 161 -12.22 8.17 -10.78
CA ASP A 161 -11.55 7.41 -11.82
C ASP A 161 -10.11 7.87 -11.99
N PHE A 162 -9.16 6.95 -11.76
CA PHE A 162 -7.78 7.11 -12.19
C PHE A 162 -7.53 6.17 -13.37
N THR A 163 -7.22 6.77 -14.53
CA THR A 163 -7.14 6.05 -15.82
C THR A 163 -5.70 5.82 -16.28
N ILE A 164 -5.51 4.98 -17.30
CA ILE A 164 -4.20 4.79 -17.95
C ILE A 164 -3.65 6.11 -18.53
N SER A 165 -4.51 6.96 -19.07
CA SER A 165 -4.10 8.27 -19.61
C SER A 165 -3.46 9.15 -18.52
N GLU A 166 -4.04 9.16 -17.33
CA GLU A 166 -3.49 9.88 -16.17
C GLU A 166 -2.20 9.23 -15.67
N TYR A 167 -2.14 7.88 -15.66
CA TYR A 167 -0.90 7.16 -15.37
C TYR A 167 0.24 7.59 -16.32
N ASP A 168 -0.02 7.68 -17.63
CA ASP A 168 0.99 8.06 -18.62
C ASP A 168 1.48 9.50 -18.41
N GLU A 169 0.59 10.40 -17.98
CA GLU A 169 0.95 11.76 -17.59
C GLU A 169 1.86 11.76 -16.36
N PHE A 170 1.51 10.99 -15.32
CA PHE A 170 2.32 10.84 -14.11
C PHE A 170 3.68 10.20 -14.39
N LEU A 171 3.77 9.28 -15.34
CA LEU A 171 5.04 8.67 -15.73
C LEU A 171 5.94 9.66 -16.48
N LYS A 172 5.36 10.51 -17.34
CA LYS A 172 6.08 11.56 -18.06
C LYS A 172 6.53 12.68 -17.13
N ASN A 173 5.62 13.13 -16.26
CA ASN A 173 5.78 14.26 -15.35
C ASN A 173 5.54 13.82 -13.89
N PRO A 174 6.48 13.07 -13.28
CA PRO A 174 6.28 12.57 -11.93
C PRO A 174 6.15 13.73 -10.92
N PRO A 175 5.20 13.63 -9.96
CA PRO A 175 5.00 14.68 -8.97
C PRO A 175 6.27 14.87 -8.15
N LYS A 176 6.62 16.12 -7.82
CA LYS A 176 7.78 16.41 -6.96
C LYS A 176 7.53 15.88 -5.55
N SER A 177 8.58 15.40 -4.89
CA SER A 177 8.52 14.92 -3.50
C SER A 177 8.28 16.05 -2.48
N GLU A 178 8.55 17.31 -2.87
CA GLU A 178 8.52 18.48 -1.99
C GLU A 178 7.11 18.99 -1.65
N ASN A 179 6.06 18.51 -2.33
CA ASN A 179 4.66 18.95 -2.15
C ASN A 179 3.70 17.76 -1.89
N ARG A 180 4.18 16.73 -1.20
CA ARG A 180 3.44 15.51 -0.85
C ARG A 180 3.32 15.36 0.65
#